data_AF-A0AAX2ZAS0-F1
#
_entry.id   AF-A0AAX2ZAS0-F1
#
_cell.length_a   1.000
_cell.length_b   1.000
_cell.length_c   1.000
_cell.angle_alpha   90.00
_cell.angle_beta   90.00
_cell.angle_gamma   90.00
#
_symmetry.space_group_name_H-M   'P 1'
#
loop_
_entity.id
_entity.type
_entity.pdbx_description
1 polymer ?
#
loop_
_entity_poly.entity_id
_entity_poly.type
_entity_poly.pdbx_seq_one_letter_code
_entity_poly.pdbx_strand_id
1 'polypeptide(L)'
;MSYAYEWIHPDPNQLQNSIKLIEKSIVSEKKDSVFFQWLIDNIPVSQLSPKETKKIQGIIESIRDDELRHNLMFKNMYFQITGMKIQPEEETFIPPAGFKDGISDAMIRELNEVKIYGQIIEGLPSLYYRDQVFQILNDELRHGSLYNYIYTVVSVI
;
A
#
# COMPACT_ATOMS: atom_id res chain seq x y z
N MET A 1 6.29 -3.21 37.10
CA MET A 1 5.49 -3.48 35.88
C MET A 1 4.10 -2.92 36.16
N SER A 2 3.71 -1.82 35.51
CA SER A 2 2.41 -1.19 35.80
C SER A 2 1.30 -1.90 35.06
N TYR A 3 0.35 -2.47 35.80
CA TYR A 3 -0.94 -3.02 35.35
C TYR A 3 -1.90 -1.98 34.73
N ALA A 4 -1.40 -0.80 34.36
CA ALA A 4 -2.22 0.19 33.70
C ALA A 4 -2.57 -0.35 32.30
N TYR A 5 -3.86 -0.40 31.98
CA TYR A 5 -4.42 -0.68 30.65
C TYR A 5 -4.80 -2.13 30.28
N GLU A 6 -4.65 -3.15 31.13
CA GLU A 6 -5.07 -4.54 30.80
C GLU A 6 -6.56 -4.70 30.42
N TRP A 7 -7.41 -3.72 30.74
CA TRP A 7 -8.86 -3.74 30.49
C TRP A 7 -9.34 -2.68 29.48
N ILE A 8 -8.43 -1.94 28.82
CA ILE A 8 -8.77 -0.88 27.87
C ILE A 8 -8.23 -1.29 26.50
N HIS A 9 -9.12 -1.43 25.51
CA HIS A 9 -8.74 -1.74 24.14
C HIS A 9 -9.40 -0.76 23.15
N PRO A 10 -8.62 -0.14 22.24
CA PRO A 10 -7.15 -0.12 22.25
C PRO A 10 -6.60 0.68 23.44
N ASP A 11 -5.44 0.28 23.96
CA ASP A 11 -4.74 1.08 24.97
C ASP A 11 -4.04 2.30 24.34
N PRO A 12 -3.63 3.31 25.13
CA PRO A 12 -2.99 4.50 24.60
C PRO A 12 -1.69 4.25 23.82
N ASN A 13 -0.90 3.24 24.18
CA ASN A 13 0.31 2.86 23.45
C ASN A 13 -0.01 2.22 22.10
N GLN A 14 -1.05 1.37 22.05
CA GLN A 14 -1.54 0.78 20.82
C GLN A 14 -2.03 1.87 19.85
N LEU A 15 -2.84 2.82 20.34
CA LEU A 15 -3.28 3.97 19.54
C LEU A 15 -2.10 4.80 19.03
N GLN A 16 -1.15 5.12 19.91
CA GLN A 16 0.03 5.88 19.52
C GLN A 16 0.89 5.16 18.47
N ASN A 17 0.98 3.83 18.54
CA ASN A 17 1.65 3.02 17.53
C ASN A 17 0.91 3.07 16.20
N SER A 18 -0.41 2.89 16.20
CA SER A 18 -1.23 2.99 14.98
C SER A 18 -1.09 4.35 14.30
N ILE A 19 -1.09 5.45 15.07
CA ILE A 19 -0.88 6.81 14.52
C ILE A 19 0.47 6.91 13.80
N LYS A 20 1.55 6.35 14.38
CA LYS A 20 2.88 6.34 13.77
C LYS A 20 2.93 5.49 12.50
N LEU A 21 2.22 4.37 12.48
CA LEU A 21 2.15 3.51 11.31
C LEU A 21 1.36 4.17 10.18
N ILE A 22 0.22 4.82 10.49
CA ILE A 22 -0.55 5.62 9.52
C ILE A 22 0.31 6.73 8.91
N GLU A 23 1.09 7.44 9.73
CA GLU A 23 2.02 8.46 9.25
C GLU A 23 3.03 7.89 8.25
N LYS A 24 3.61 6.73 8.55
CA LYS A 24 4.56 6.05 7.63
C LYS A 24 3.89 5.66 6.32
N SER A 25 2.67 5.12 6.34
CA SER A 25 1.93 4.75 5.14
C SER A 25 1.68 5.96 4.21
N ILE A 26 1.36 7.12 4.81
CA ILE A 26 1.15 8.36 4.03
C ILE A 26 2.43 8.80 3.32
N VAL A 27 3.59 8.58 3.93
CA VAL A 27 4.90 8.96 3.37
C VAL A 27 5.33 7.97 2.28
N SER A 28 5.07 6.66 2.44
CA SER A 28 5.48 5.64 1.47
C SER A 28 4.77 5.80 0.12
N GLU A 29 3.48 6.12 0.11
CA GLU A 29 2.64 6.11 -1.10
C GLU A 29 2.91 7.29 -2.06
N LYS A 30 3.66 8.32 -1.66
CA LYS A 30 4.00 9.44 -2.58
C LYS A 30 5.01 9.01 -3.66
N LYS A 31 5.75 7.92 -3.44
CA LYS A 31 6.70 7.36 -4.43
C LYS A 31 6.01 6.73 -5.64
N ASP A 32 4.70 6.56 -5.56
CA ASP A 32 4.03 5.58 -6.40
C ASP A 32 3.68 6.11 -7.78
N SER A 33 3.43 7.41 -7.96
CA SER A 33 3.09 7.94 -9.29
C SER A 33 4.21 7.73 -10.31
N VAL A 34 5.46 7.96 -9.91
CA VAL A 34 6.64 7.73 -10.77
C VAL A 34 6.88 6.23 -10.96
N PHE A 35 6.70 5.43 -9.91
CA PHE A 35 6.87 3.98 -10.00
C PHE A 35 5.85 3.32 -10.93
N PHE A 36 4.57 3.67 -10.83
CA PHE A 36 3.52 3.14 -11.69
C PHE A 36 3.71 3.55 -13.14
N GLN A 37 4.11 4.79 -13.40
CA GLN A 37 4.46 5.22 -14.76
C GLN A 37 5.65 4.41 -15.30
N TRP A 38 6.68 4.23 -14.48
CA TRP A 38 7.83 3.40 -14.84
C TRP A 38 7.43 1.96 -15.15
N LEU A 39 6.54 1.33 -14.37
CA LEU A 39 6.02 0.00 -14.67
C LEU A 39 5.32 -0.04 -16.02
N ILE A 40 4.40 0.89 -16.28
CA ILE A 40 3.65 0.97 -17.55
C ILE A 40 4.60 1.11 -18.74
N ASP A 41 5.61 1.98 -18.62
CA ASP A 41 6.58 2.25 -19.70
C ASP A 41 7.52 1.06 -19.96
N ASN A 42 7.72 0.18 -18.97
CA ASN A 42 8.65 -0.95 -19.03
C ASN A 42 7.95 -2.31 -19.19
N ILE A 43 6.65 -2.36 -19.50
CA ILE A 43 5.99 -3.62 -19.84
C ILE A 43 6.74 -4.27 -21.03
N PRO A 44 7.10 -5.57 -20.98
CA PRO A 44 7.90 -6.23 -22.02
C PRO A 44 7.06 -6.55 -23.27
N VAL A 45 6.62 -5.52 -23.99
CA VAL A 45 5.65 -5.61 -25.09
C VAL A 45 6.12 -6.49 -26.26
N SER A 46 7.42 -6.66 -26.45
CA SER A 46 7.98 -7.55 -27.49
C SER A 46 7.80 -9.04 -27.19
N GLN A 47 7.52 -9.38 -25.94
CA GLN A 47 7.33 -10.75 -25.47
C GLN A 47 5.84 -11.09 -25.28
N LEU A 48 4.96 -10.10 -25.30
CA LEU A 48 3.55 -10.25 -24.95
C LEU A 48 2.64 -10.05 -26.16
N SER A 49 1.48 -10.73 -26.17
CA SER A 49 0.42 -10.40 -27.11
C SER A 49 -0.18 -9.01 -26.79
N PRO A 50 -0.77 -8.30 -27.77
CA PRO A 50 -1.44 -7.02 -27.51
C PRO A 50 -2.53 -7.10 -26.42
N LYS A 51 -3.18 -8.27 -26.30
CA LYS A 51 -4.19 -8.53 -25.28
C LYS A 51 -3.58 -8.62 -23.89
N GLU A 52 -2.44 -9.29 -23.74
CA GLU A 52 -1.74 -9.41 -22.46
C GLU A 52 -1.15 -8.08 -22.02
N THR A 53 -0.49 -7.35 -22.94
CA THR A 53 0.02 -6.00 -22.67
C THR A 53 -1.08 -5.08 -22.13
N LYS A 54 -2.23 -5.02 -22.83
CA LYS A 54 -3.36 -4.20 -22.39
C LYS A 54 -3.94 -4.64 -21.04
N LYS A 55 -3.97 -5.96 -20.78
CA LYS A 55 -4.45 -6.49 -19.50
C LYS A 55 -3.51 -6.13 -18.36
N ILE A 56 -2.21 -6.29 -18.53
CA ILE A 56 -1.19 -5.95 -17.52
C ILE A 56 -1.24 -4.46 -17.23
N GLN A 57 -1.27 -3.62 -18.27
CA GLN A 57 -1.41 -2.17 -18.12
C GLN A 57 -2.66 -1.82 -17.30
N GLY A 58 -3.84 -2.37 -17.65
CA GLY A 58 -5.07 -2.10 -16.92
C GLY A 58 -5.06 -2.56 -15.47
N ILE A 59 -4.35 -3.65 -15.16
CA ILE A 59 -4.14 -4.08 -13.78
C ILE A 59 -3.28 -3.05 -13.02
N ILE A 60 -2.14 -2.64 -13.59
CA ILE A 60 -1.24 -1.66 -12.96
C ILE A 60 -1.96 -0.32 -12.72
N GLU A 61 -2.75 0.13 -13.69
CA GLU A 61 -3.58 1.34 -13.55
C GLU A 61 -4.63 1.19 -12.43
N SER A 62 -5.27 0.02 -12.32
CA SER A 62 -6.26 -0.21 -11.24
C SER A 62 -5.63 -0.17 -9.85
N ILE A 63 -4.44 -0.75 -9.69
CA ILE A 63 -3.72 -0.74 -8.40
C ILE A 63 -3.32 0.69 -8.05
N ARG A 64 -2.74 1.44 -9.00
CA ARG A 64 -2.42 2.87 -8.80
C ARG A 64 -3.61 3.69 -8.31
N ASP A 65 -4.77 3.50 -8.92
CA ASP A 65 -5.95 4.28 -8.58
C ASP A 65 -6.46 3.93 -7.17
N ASP A 66 -6.30 2.68 -6.74
CA ASP A 66 -6.57 2.25 -5.37
C ASP A 66 -5.56 2.85 -4.37
N GLU A 67 -4.26 2.83 -4.66
CA GLU A 67 -3.23 3.47 -3.80
C GLU A 67 -3.48 4.96 -3.59
N LEU A 68 -3.86 5.69 -4.65
CA LEU A 68 -4.20 7.11 -4.55
C LEU A 68 -5.38 7.36 -3.60
N ARG A 69 -6.36 6.44 -3.59
CA ARG A 69 -7.50 6.48 -2.69
C ARG A 69 -7.08 6.12 -1.27
N HIS A 70 -6.26 5.09 -1.07
CA HIS A 70 -5.72 4.72 0.25
C HIS A 70 -4.96 5.87 0.89
N ASN A 71 -4.14 6.58 0.12
CA ASN A 71 -3.41 7.75 0.57
C ASN A 71 -4.32 8.85 1.11
N LEU A 72 -5.39 9.13 0.38
CA LEU A 72 -6.38 10.10 0.81
C LEU A 72 -7.10 9.65 2.08
N MET A 73 -7.44 8.35 2.17
CA MET A 73 -8.06 7.76 3.36
C MET A 73 -7.16 7.88 4.59
N PHE A 74 -5.88 7.50 4.48
CA PHE A 74 -4.93 7.63 5.59
C PHE A 74 -4.68 9.08 5.99
N LYS A 75 -4.50 10.01 5.03
CA LYS A 75 -4.36 11.45 5.33
C LYS A 75 -5.54 12.01 6.10
N ASN A 76 -6.76 11.66 5.67
CA ASN A 76 -7.99 12.09 6.35
C ASN A 76 -8.08 11.49 7.76
N MET A 77 -7.82 10.20 7.90
CA MET A 77 -7.81 9.51 9.19
C MET A 77 -6.79 10.11 10.15
N TYR A 78 -5.56 10.33 9.69
CA TYR A 78 -4.50 10.95 10.48
C TYR A 78 -4.92 12.35 10.97
N PHE A 79 -5.46 13.18 10.07
CA PHE A 79 -5.93 14.52 10.43
C PHE A 79 -7.11 14.47 11.42
N GLN A 80 -8.05 13.54 11.25
CA GLN A 80 -9.18 13.39 12.17
C GLN A 80 -8.75 12.95 13.58
N ILE A 81 -7.73 12.10 13.68
CA ILE A 81 -7.23 11.59 14.96
C ILE A 81 -6.32 12.61 15.65
N THR A 82 -5.46 13.30 14.90
CA THR A 82 -4.36 14.11 15.47
C THR A 82 -4.58 15.62 15.36
N GLY A 83 -5.45 16.07 14.46
CA GLY A 83 -5.56 17.47 14.05
C GLY A 83 -4.39 17.98 13.20
N MET A 84 -3.40 17.13 12.87
CA MET A 84 -2.20 17.48 12.14
C MET A 84 -2.28 17.04 10.68
N LYS A 85 -1.60 17.77 9.79
CA LYS A 85 -1.39 17.38 8.40
C LYS A 85 0.06 16.99 8.19
N ILE A 86 0.29 15.90 7.48
CA ILE A 86 1.63 15.47 7.10
C ILE A 86 2.00 16.15 5.78
N GLN A 87 3.18 16.77 5.75
CA GLN A 87 3.83 17.19 4.51
C GLN A 87 4.99 16.23 4.26
N PRO A 88 4.81 15.22 3.40
CA PRO A 88 5.87 14.26 3.12
C PRO A 88 6.99 14.94 2.33
N GLU A 89 8.22 14.72 2.79
CA GLU A 89 9.45 15.14 2.11
C GLU A 89 9.59 14.47 0.74
N GLU A 90 10.34 15.11 -0.16
CA GLU A 90 10.64 14.53 -1.47
C GLU A 90 11.78 13.51 -1.33
N GLU A 91 11.52 12.26 -1.72
CA GLU A 91 12.54 11.25 -1.87
C GLU A 91 12.80 10.98 -3.36
N THR A 92 14.06 10.65 -3.68
CA THR A 92 14.47 10.33 -5.04
C THR A 92 13.96 8.94 -5.44
N PHE A 93 13.28 8.86 -6.59
CA PHE A 93 12.88 7.58 -7.17
C PHE A 93 14.11 6.81 -7.69
N ILE A 94 14.23 5.54 -7.29
CA ILE A 94 15.26 4.63 -7.79
C ILE A 94 14.53 3.53 -8.59
N PRO A 95 14.74 3.44 -9.91
CA PRO A 95 14.08 2.43 -10.72
C PRO A 95 14.59 1.02 -10.37
N PRO A 96 13.72 0.01 -10.40
CA PRO A 96 14.13 -1.39 -10.31
C PRO A 96 15.06 -1.80 -11.47
N ALA A 97 15.81 -2.90 -11.27
CA ALA A 97 16.75 -3.41 -12.28
C ALA A 97 16.05 -3.88 -13.58
N GLY A 98 14.78 -4.28 -13.48
CA GLY A 98 13.95 -4.63 -14.63
C GLY A 98 12.48 -4.76 -14.23
N PHE A 99 11.60 -4.83 -15.23
CA PHE A 99 10.14 -4.87 -15.01
C PHE A 99 9.73 -6.01 -14.06
N LYS A 100 10.30 -7.20 -14.26
CA LYS A 100 10.01 -8.37 -13.44
C LYS A 100 10.45 -8.19 -11.98
N ASP A 101 11.62 -7.58 -11.75
CA ASP A 101 12.09 -7.26 -10.40
C ASP A 101 11.17 -6.22 -9.75
N GLY A 102 10.76 -5.18 -10.50
CA GLY A 102 9.81 -4.19 -10.04
C GLY A 102 8.46 -4.79 -9.61
N ILE A 103 7.92 -5.75 -10.39
CA ILE A 103 6.70 -6.48 -10.04
C ILE A 103 6.90 -7.35 -8.79
N SER A 104 8.04 -8.04 -8.66
CA SER A 104 8.34 -8.86 -7.48
C SER A 104 8.48 -8.00 -6.21
N ASP A 105 9.17 -6.86 -6.32
CA ASP A 105 9.38 -5.95 -5.20
C ASP A 105 8.06 -5.31 -4.76
N ALA A 106 7.20 -4.91 -5.71
CA ALA A 106 5.86 -4.43 -5.44
C ALA A 106 5.02 -5.50 -4.72
N MET A 107 4.98 -6.73 -5.23
CA MET A 107 4.25 -7.84 -4.59
C MET A 107 4.66 -8.06 -3.12
N ILE A 108 5.96 -8.04 -2.82
CA ILE A 108 6.45 -8.22 -1.44
C ILE A 108 6.09 -7.02 -0.56
N ARG A 109 6.07 -5.81 -1.13
CA ARG A 109 5.61 -4.60 -0.43
C ARG A 109 4.14 -4.72 0.00
N GLU A 110 3.24 -5.11 -0.91
CA GLU A 110 1.82 -5.31 -0.61
C GLU A 110 1.63 -6.27 0.58
N LEU A 111 2.37 -7.39 0.58
CA LEU A 111 2.29 -8.38 1.65
C LEU A 111 2.85 -7.89 3.00
N ASN A 112 3.80 -6.95 2.98
CA ASN A 112 4.28 -6.28 4.18
C ASN A 112 3.26 -5.25 4.69
N GLU A 113 2.58 -4.54 3.79
CA GLU A 113 1.53 -3.58 4.12
C GLU A 113 0.34 -4.26 4.79
N VAL A 114 -0.07 -5.45 4.34
CA VAL A 114 -1.08 -6.27 5.03
C VAL A 114 -0.74 -6.48 6.51
N LYS A 115 0.53 -6.75 6.84
CA LYS A 115 0.98 -6.90 8.24
C LYS A 115 0.90 -5.59 9.01
N ILE A 116 1.35 -4.50 8.38
CA ILE A 116 1.32 -3.15 8.98
C ILE A 116 -0.12 -2.73 9.25
N TYR A 117 -1.04 -2.97 8.31
CA TYR A 117 -2.44 -2.55 8.43
C TYR A 117 -3.19 -3.39 9.47
N GLY A 118 -2.83 -4.66 9.64
CA GLY A 118 -3.27 -5.45 10.80
C GLY A 118 -2.90 -4.79 12.13
N GLN A 119 -1.64 -4.33 12.27
CA GLN A 119 -1.19 -3.63 13.48
C GLN A 119 -1.88 -2.27 13.68
N ILE A 120 -2.17 -1.55 12.59
CA ILE A 120 -2.94 -0.31 12.67
C ILE A 120 -4.33 -0.59 13.25
N ILE A 121 -5.04 -1.60 12.73
CA ILE A 121 -6.40 -1.98 13.18
C ILE A 121 -6.44 -2.30 14.67
N GLU A 122 -5.40 -2.94 15.22
CA GLU A 122 -5.31 -3.29 16.64
C GLU A 122 -5.31 -2.07 17.58
N GLY A 123 -4.80 -0.92 17.12
CA GLY A 123 -4.74 0.30 17.93
C GLY A 123 -5.82 1.34 17.64
N LEU A 124 -6.74 1.08 16.69
CA LEU A 124 -7.77 2.06 16.32
C LEU A 124 -9.01 2.00 17.24
N PRO A 125 -9.51 3.15 17.73
CA PRO A 125 -10.49 3.19 18.82
C PRO A 125 -11.94 3.00 18.38
N SER A 126 -12.23 3.00 17.08
CA SER A 126 -13.60 2.93 16.56
C SER A 126 -13.71 1.96 15.39
N LEU A 127 -14.89 1.36 15.24
CA LEU A 127 -15.21 0.52 14.08
C LEU A 127 -15.11 1.32 12.78
N TYR A 128 -15.48 2.60 12.78
CA TYR A 128 -15.36 3.47 11.61
C TYR A 128 -13.94 3.47 11.03
N TYR A 129 -12.91 3.71 11.86
CA TYR A 129 -11.52 3.71 11.38
C TYR A 129 -11.05 2.29 11.04
N ARG A 130 -11.43 1.30 11.84
CA ARG A 130 -11.04 -0.11 11.61
C ARG A 130 -11.58 -0.64 10.28
N ASP A 131 -12.83 -0.32 9.94
CA ASP A 131 -13.46 -0.74 8.69
C ASP A 131 -12.77 -0.09 7.48
N GLN A 132 -12.35 1.17 7.60
CA GLN A 132 -11.57 1.85 6.55
C GLN A 132 -10.22 1.15 6.32
N VAL A 133 -9.45 0.88 7.37
CA VAL A 133 -8.16 0.16 7.22
C VAL A 133 -8.35 -1.28 6.77
N PHE A 134 -9.44 -1.93 7.20
CA PHE A 134 -9.77 -3.28 6.74
C PHE A 134 -10.08 -3.33 5.24
N GLN A 135 -10.74 -2.31 4.69
CA GLN A 135 -10.94 -2.19 3.24
C GLN A 135 -9.59 -2.08 2.50
N ILE A 136 -8.70 -1.18 2.97
CA ILE A 136 -7.35 -1.03 2.41
C ILE A 136 -6.58 -2.35 2.46
N LEU A 137 -6.57 -3.03 3.62
CA LEU A 137 -5.91 -4.33 3.78
C LEU A 137 -6.40 -5.39 2.77
N ASN A 138 -7.71 -5.44 2.49
CA ASN A 138 -8.25 -6.36 1.49
C ASN A 138 -7.82 -6.00 0.07
N ASP A 139 -7.69 -4.71 -0.22
CA ASP A 139 -7.15 -4.23 -1.49
C ASP A 139 -5.68 -4.70 -1.64
N GLU A 140 -4.83 -4.63 -0.62
CA GLU A 140 -3.43 -5.07 -0.73
C GLU A 140 -3.29 -6.59 -0.93
N LEU A 141 -4.16 -7.38 -0.29
CA LEU A 141 -4.21 -8.82 -0.56
C LEU A 141 -4.58 -9.11 -2.02
N ARG A 142 -5.47 -8.31 -2.59
CA ARG A 142 -5.83 -8.38 -4.01
C ARG A 142 -4.68 -7.88 -4.89
N HIS A 143 -4.01 -6.79 -4.54
CA HIS A 143 -2.85 -6.25 -5.27
C HIS A 143 -1.71 -7.26 -5.34
N GLY A 144 -1.33 -7.87 -4.21
CA GLY A 144 -0.33 -8.94 -4.19
C GLY A 144 -0.69 -10.11 -5.12
N SER A 145 -1.97 -10.49 -5.16
CA SER A 145 -2.46 -11.54 -6.07
C SER A 145 -2.39 -11.13 -7.54
N LEU A 146 -2.66 -9.86 -7.85
CA LEU A 146 -2.57 -9.29 -9.20
C LEU A 146 -1.12 -9.16 -9.67
N TYR A 147 -0.19 -8.73 -8.82
CA TYR A 147 1.23 -8.73 -9.14
C TYR A 147 1.76 -10.14 -9.38
N ASN A 148 1.34 -11.12 -8.57
CA ASN A 148 1.71 -12.53 -8.81
C ASN A 148 1.21 -13.03 -10.18
N TYR A 149 0.01 -12.63 -10.59
CA TYR A 149 -0.49 -12.91 -11.95
C TYR A 149 0.41 -12.29 -13.02
N ILE A 150 0.76 -11.00 -12.91
CA ILE A 150 1.65 -10.32 -13.86
C ILE A 150 3.00 -11.03 -13.91
N TYR A 151 3.61 -11.30 -12.76
CA TYR A 151 4.90 -11.98 -12.63
C TYR A 151 4.90 -13.33 -13.34
N THR A 152 3.83 -14.11 -13.16
CA THR A 152 3.66 -15.41 -13.81
C THR A 152 3.59 -15.26 -15.33
N VAL A 153 2.75 -14.35 -15.83
CA VAL A 153 2.59 -14.11 -17.28
C VAL A 153 3.92 -13.74 -17.93
N VAL A 154 4.69 -12.83 -17.32
CA VAL A 154 5.97 -12.38 -17.88
C VAL A 154 7.15 -13.33 -17.61
N SER A 155 6.94 -14.40 -16.85
CA SER A 155 7.99 -15.40 -16.54
C SER A 155 7.90 -16.68 -17.36
N VAL A 156 6.79 -16.88 -18.06
CA VAL A 156 6.54 -18.08 -18.90
C VAL A 156 7.04 -17.88 -20.35
N ILE A 157 7.63 -16.71 -20.64
CA ILE A 157 8.08 -16.26 -21.96
C ILE A 157 9.60 -16.13 -21.94
#